data_AF-A0A7K0DGH0-F1
#
_entry.id   AF-A0A7K0DGH0-F1
#
_cell.length_a   1.000
_cell.length_b   1.000
_cell.length_c   1.000
_cell.angle_alpha   90.00
_cell.angle_beta   90.00
_cell.angle_gamma   90.00
#
_symmetry.space_group_name_H-M   'P 1'
#
loop_
_entity.id
_entity.type
_entity.pdbx_description
1 polymer ?
#
loop_
_entity_poly.entity_id
_entity_poly.type
_entity_poly.pdbx_seq_one_letter_code
_entity_poly.pdbx_strand_id
1 'polypeptide(L)'
;MLCALAAITATGLGATGAPAAHADATGTPCLWAGNSHRQGQVVYAGGYAFSCHMDAFGNARWNKNGATAHHSTVSNPGAIGNPAGSFSPGAWQPGTSYNDYCSGNQLVDGSADIFSAVTDDTGMFLFWRSVGPISWWDFESGARPPATWRSSSLCRDGALT
;
A
#
# COMPACT_ATOMS: atom_id res chain seq x y z
N MET A 1 -61.62 -43.95 -27.01
CA MET A 1 -61.12 -43.00 -28.01
C MET A 1 -61.20 -41.60 -27.41
N LEU A 2 -60.07 -41.08 -26.93
CA LEU A 2 -59.67 -39.66 -26.92
C LEU A 2 -58.21 -39.63 -26.41
N CYS A 3 -57.31 -39.17 -27.28
CA CYS A 3 -55.89 -38.97 -26.99
C CYS A 3 -55.67 -37.62 -26.29
N ALA A 4 -54.68 -37.52 -25.41
CA ALA A 4 -53.95 -36.27 -25.19
C ALA A 4 -52.55 -36.53 -24.62
N LEU A 5 -51.53 -36.09 -25.37
CA LEU A 5 -50.12 -36.04 -25.00
C LEU A 5 -49.78 -34.73 -24.27
N ALA A 6 -48.76 -34.85 -23.41
CA ALA A 6 -47.68 -33.90 -23.09
C ALA A 6 -47.96 -32.63 -22.25
N ALA A 7 -47.20 -32.49 -21.15
CA ALA A 7 -46.14 -31.47 -21.03
C ALA A 7 -45.29 -31.71 -19.76
N ILE A 8 -43.99 -31.99 -19.92
CA ILE A 8 -43.00 -31.95 -18.84
C ILE A 8 -42.56 -30.50 -18.69
N THR A 9 -42.84 -29.89 -17.53
CA THR A 9 -42.26 -28.60 -17.15
C THR A 9 -41.31 -28.82 -15.99
N ALA A 10 -40.01 -28.94 -16.32
CA ALA A 10 -38.91 -28.88 -15.37
C ALA A 10 -38.25 -27.51 -15.49
N THR A 11 -38.57 -26.57 -14.58
CA THR A 11 -37.79 -25.34 -14.30
C THR A 11 -38.32 -24.79 -12.97
N GLY A 12 -37.54 -24.34 -11.99
CA GLY A 12 -36.12 -24.38 -11.74
C GLY A 12 -35.96 -24.14 -10.23
N LEU A 13 -35.01 -24.82 -9.59
CA LEU A 13 -34.67 -24.55 -8.20
C LEU A 13 -34.14 -23.13 -8.08
N GLY A 14 -34.79 -22.31 -7.26
CA GLY A 14 -34.30 -21.00 -6.87
C GLY A 14 -32.98 -21.14 -6.14
N ALA A 15 -31.88 -20.82 -6.82
CA ALA A 15 -30.59 -20.60 -6.20
C ALA A 15 -30.68 -19.28 -5.43
N THR A 16 -31.00 -19.37 -4.13
CA THR A 16 -30.69 -18.31 -3.17
C THR A 16 -29.18 -18.07 -3.26
N GLY A 17 -28.78 -16.92 -3.78
CA GLY A 17 -27.38 -16.52 -3.91
C GLY A 17 -26.71 -16.57 -2.55
N ALA A 18 -25.96 -17.66 -2.30
CA ALA A 18 -25.01 -17.71 -1.21
C ALA A 18 -23.99 -16.59 -1.43
N PRO A 19 -23.57 -15.84 -0.39
CA PRO A 19 -22.45 -14.95 -0.53
C PRO A 19 -21.27 -15.78 -1.03
N ALA A 20 -20.59 -15.30 -2.09
CA ALA A 20 -19.40 -15.94 -2.59
C ALA A 20 -18.42 -16.08 -1.41
N ALA A 21 -18.17 -17.32 -0.98
CA ALA A 21 -17.11 -17.61 -0.05
C ALA A 21 -15.81 -17.16 -0.74
N HIS A 22 -15.23 -16.06 -0.28
CA HIS A 22 -13.89 -15.68 -0.67
C HIS A 22 -12.99 -16.82 -0.19
N ALA A 23 -12.52 -17.66 -1.11
CA ALA A 23 -11.50 -18.64 -0.81
C ALA A 23 -10.36 -17.91 -0.09
N ASP A 24 -9.94 -18.43 1.07
CA ASP A 24 -8.74 -17.92 1.73
C ASP A 24 -7.62 -17.98 0.72
N ALA A 25 -7.19 -16.80 0.26
CA ALA A 25 -6.17 -16.70 -0.75
C ALA A 25 -4.87 -17.23 -0.13
N THR A 26 -4.51 -18.45 -0.51
CA THR A 26 -3.31 -19.15 -0.06
C THR A 26 -2.08 -18.34 -0.50
N GLY A 27 -1.40 -17.70 0.44
CA GLY A 27 -0.16 -16.99 0.18
C GLY A 27 0.30 -16.13 1.36
N THR A 28 1.58 -15.77 1.36
CA THR A 28 2.17 -14.85 2.36
C THR A 28 1.38 -13.54 2.39
N PRO A 29 0.88 -13.07 3.55
CA PRO A 29 0.14 -11.82 3.63
C PRO A 29 1.05 -10.61 3.36
N CYS A 30 0.46 -9.52 2.90
CA CYS A 30 1.17 -8.24 2.82
C CYS A 30 1.14 -7.54 4.18
N LEU A 31 2.20 -6.81 4.50
CA LEU A 31 2.29 -6.01 5.71
C LEU A 31 2.00 -4.54 5.42
N TRP A 32 1.26 -3.91 6.32
CA TRP A 32 1.06 -2.47 6.35
C TRP A 32 1.13 -1.97 7.79
N ALA A 33 2.14 -1.17 8.12
CA ALA A 33 2.39 -0.66 9.46
C ALA A 33 2.32 -1.76 10.55
N GLY A 34 2.89 -2.94 10.26
CA GLY A 34 2.92 -4.10 11.14
C GLY A 34 1.67 -4.98 11.13
N ASN A 35 0.61 -4.59 10.42
CA ASN A 35 -0.61 -5.38 10.29
C ASN A 35 -0.56 -6.27 9.05
N SER A 36 -1.07 -7.49 9.16
CA SER A 36 -1.14 -8.45 8.06
C SER A 36 -2.44 -8.31 7.27
N HIS A 37 -2.32 -8.29 5.94
CA HIS A 37 -3.42 -8.22 4.98
C HIS A 37 -3.39 -9.42 4.04
N ARG A 38 -4.53 -10.06 3.84
CA ARG A 38 -4.61 -11.28 3.02
C ARG A 38 -4.42 -10.97 1.54
N GLN A 39 -4.00 -11.98 0.78
CA GLN A 39 -3.88 -11.89 -0.67
C GLN A 39 -5.24 -11.51 -1.31
N GLY A 40 -5.19 -10.61 -2.30
CA GLY A 40 -6.37 -10.02 -2.94
C GLY A 40 -7.08 -8.93 -2.14
N GLN A 41 -6.69 -8.67 -0.88
CA GLN A 41 -7.27 -7.58 -0.09
C GLN A 41 -6.88 -6.22 -0.68
N VAL A 42 -7.85 -5.31 -0.74
CA VAL A 42 -7.62 -3.90 -1.09
C VAL A 42 -7.60 -3.07 0.20
N VAL A 43 -6.63 -2.18 0.31
CA VAL A 43 -6.56 -1.14 1.33
C VAL A 43 -6.47 0.23 0.66
N TYR A 44 -6.90 1.25 1.37
CA TYR A 44 -6.87 2.63 0.90
C TYR A 44 -5.93 3.44 1.78
N ALA A 45 -5.07 4.24 1.15
CA ALA A 45 -4.15 5.11 1.85
C ALA A 45 -3.77 6.30 0.97
N GLY A 46 -3.85 7.51 1.52
CA GLY A 46 -3.30 8.69 0.85
C GLY A 46 -4.00 9.07 -0.45
N GLY A 47 -5.28 8.73 -0.60
CA GLY A 47 -6.02 8.92 -1.86
C GLY A 47 -5.74 7.86 -2.93
N TYR A 48 -5.13 6.72 -2.55
CA TYR A 48 -4.83 5.62 -3.47
C TYR A 48 -5.35 4.27 -2.96
N ALA A 49 -5.69 3.39 -3.89
CA ALA A 49 -6.01 1.99 -3.60
C ALA A 49 -4.79 1.11 -3.81
N PHE A 50 -4.55 0.19 -2.88
CA PHE A 50 -3.47 -0.80 -2.93
C PHE A 50 -4.06 -2.20 -2.78
N SER A 51 -3.76 -3.11 -3.71
CA SER A 51 -4.12 -4.52 -3.55
C SER A 51 -2.91 -5.37 -3.16
N CYS A 52 -3.13 -6.26 -2.21
CA CYS A 52 -2.13 -7.23 -1.81
C CYS A 52 -2.07 -8.35 -2.86
N HIS A 53 -0.89 -8.54 -3.43
CA HIS A 53 -0.60 -9.59 -4.40
C HIS A 53 0.68 -10.32 -4.02
N MET A 54 0.92 -11.40 -4.75
CA MET A 54 2.19 -12.11 -4.75
C MET A 54 2.88 -11.83 -6.09
N ASP A 55 4.19 -11.60 -6.07
CA ASP A 55 4.97 -11.52 -7.29
C ASP A 55 5.24 -12.91 -7.89
N ALA A 56 5.94 -12.94 -9.04
CA ALA A 56 6.28 -14.18 -9.73
C ALA A 56 7.23 -15.10 -8.92
N PHE A 57 7.85 -14.59 -7.86
CA PHE A 57 8.81 -15.31 -7.01
C PHE A 57 8.21 -15.73 -5.66
N GLY A 58 6.93 -15.44 -5.42
CA GLY A 58 6.24 -15.82 -4.19
C GLY A 58 6.27 -14.76 -3.08
N ASN A 59 6.80 -13.57 -3.33
CA ASN A 59 6.87 -12.51 -2.31
C ASN A 59 5.60 -11.68 -2.28
N ALA A 60 5.11 -11.38 -1.07
CA ALA A 60 3.97 -10.51 -0.88
C ALA A 60 4.33 -9.05 -1.23
N ARG A 61 3.50 -8.40 -2.05
CA ARG A 61 3.69 -7.00 -2.46
C ARG A 61 2.37 -6.27 -2.64
N TRP A 62 2.42 -4.97 -2.48
CA TRP A 62 1.34 -4.05 -2.79
C TRP A 62 1.42 -3.59 -4.24
N ASN A 63 0.30 -3.70 -4.95
CA ASN A 63 0.10 -3.06 -6.25
C ASN A 63 -0.74 -1.80 -6.05
N LYS A 64 -0.22 -0.66 -6.52
CA LYS A 64 -0.98 0.59 -6.58
C LYS A 64 -1.98 0.51 -7.73
N ASN A 65 -3.27 0.54 -7.43
CA ASN A 65 -4.35 0.33 -8.42
C ASN A 65 -4.89 1.63 -9.01
N GLY A 66 -4.52 2.79 -8.47
CA GLY A 66 -4.93 4.10 -8.96
C GLY A 66 -5.39 5.03 -7.84
N ALA A 67 -5.70 6.28 -8.22
CA ALA A 67 -6.29 7.27 -7.33
C ALA A 67 -7.73 6.90 -6.97
N THR A 68 -8.18 7.29 -5.79
CA THR A 68 -9.53 7.04 -5.29
C THR A 68 -9.97 8.13 -4.31
N ALA A 69 -11.27 8.25 -4.08
CA ALA A 69 -11.86 9.13 -3.09
C ALA A 69 -12.19 8.42 -1.76
N HIS A 70 -11.79 7.16 -1.59
CA HIS A 70 -12.00 6.45 -0.33
C HIS A 70 -11.08 6.97 0.77
N HIS A 71 -11.64 7.08 1.97
CA HIS A 71 -10.87 7.29 3.20
C HIS A 71 -9.88 6.16 3.44
N SER A 72 -8.78 6.50 4.09
CA SER A 72 -7.70 5.59 4.43
C SER A 72 -8.21 4.52 5.39
N THR A 73 -8.04 3.26 5.02
CA THR A 73 -8.48 2.10 5.82
C THR A 73 -7.35 1.49 6.63
N VAL A 74 -6.14 2.06 6.51
CA VAL A 74 -4.92 1.62 7.19
C VAL A 74 -4.21 2.82 7.79
N SER A 75 -3.37 2.58 8.79
CA SER A 75 -2.57 3.61 9.42
C SER A 75 -1.48 4.11 8.47
N ASN A 76 -1.23 5.42 8.51
CA ASN A 76 -0.21 6.08 7.70
C ASN A 76 0.82 6.77 8.62
N PRO A 77 1.64 5.99 9.36
CA PRO A 77 2.60 6.56 10.32
C PRO A 77 3.73 7.36 9.65
N GLY A 78 3.86 7.26 8.32
CA GLY A 78 4.98 7.81 7.58
C GLY A 78 6.18 6.87 7.55
N ALA A 79 7.16 7.22 6.72
CA ALA A 79 8.42 6.49 6.59
C ALA A 79 9.38 6.80 7.76
N ILE A 80 8.99 6.44 8.99
CA ILE A 80 9.68 6.80 10.25
C ILE A 80 10.92 5.95 10.59
N GLY A 81 11.25 4.93 9.80
CA GLY A 81 12.34 4.00 10.07
C GLY A 81 12.51 2.98 8.96
N ASN A 82 13.26 1.91 9.21
CA ASN A 82 13.44 0.82 8.24
C ASN A 82 12.06 0.13 7.98
N PRO A 83 11.63 -0.02 6.71
CA PRO A 83 10.34 -0.62 6.40
C PRO A 83 10.25 -2.13 6.69
N ALA A 84 11.38 -2.82 6.82
CA ALA A 84 11.43 -4.27 7.01
C ALA A 84 10.62 -4.73 8.23
N GLY A 85 9.81 -5.78 8.04
CA GLY A 85 8.94 -6.33 9.09
C GLY A 85 7.67 -5.50 9.38
N SER A 86 7.56 -4.27 8.88
CA SER A 86 6.37 -3.42 9.05
C SER A 86 5.61 -3.18 7.76
N PHE A 87 6.30 -3.14 6.63
CA PHE A 87 5.72 -2.89 5.32
C PHE A 87 6.19 -3.92 4.31
N SER A 88 5.29 -4.36 3.43
CA SER A 88 5.66 -5.11 2.23
C SER A 88 6.06 -4.18 1.09
N PRO A 89 6.86 -4.65 0.11
CA PRO A 89 7.20 -3.89 -1.10
C PRO A 89 5.97 -3.29 -1.78
N GLY A 90 6.10 -2.06 -2.28
CA GLY A 90 5.02 -1.31 -2.94
C GLY A 90 4.12 -0.51 -2.00
N ALA A 91 4.23 -0.68 -0.68
CA ALA A 91 3.53 0.17 0.28
C ALA A 91 4.05 1.61 0.19
N TRP A 92 3.15 2.58 0.09
CA TRP A 92 3.50 4.00 0.08
C TRP A 92 3.26 4.61 1.45
N GLN A 93 4.15 5.52 1.86
CA GLN A 93 4.05 6.29 3.09
C GLN A 93 4.50 7.74 2.87
N PRO A 94 3.89 8.72 3.54
CA PRO A 94 4.40 10.09 3.55
C PRO A 94 5.79 10.11 4.18
N GLY A 95 6.71 10.90 3.62
CA GLY A 95 8.05 11.05 4.15
C GLY A 95 8.09 11.75 5.50
N THR A 96 9.18 11.53 6.22
CA THR A 96 9.43 12.15 7.54
C THR A 96 10.87 12.63 7.62
N SER A 97 11.27 13.20 8.77
CA SER A 97 12.67 13.56 9.00
C SER A 97 13.64 12.37 8.89
N TYR A 98 13.16 11.13 8.99
CA TYR A 98 13.98 9.94 8.73
C TYR A 98 14.53 9.92 7.29
N ASN A 99 13.78 10.50 6.35
CA ASN A 99 14.12 10.52 4.94
C ASN A 99 14.94 11.76 4.52
N ASP A 100 15.28 12.64 5.47
CA ASP A 100 16.09 13.82 5.19
C ASP A 100 17.48 13.41 4.72
N TYR A 101 17.99 14.14 3.72
CA TYR A 101 19.37 13.98 3.27
C TYR A 101 19.94 15.31 2.79
N CYS A 102 21.26 15.37 2.66
CA CYS A 102 21.94 16.56 2.16
C CYS A 102 22.29 16.40 0.69
N SER A 103 21.97 17.41 -0.10
CA SER A 103 22.50 17.58 -1.46
C SER A 103 23.50 18.73 -1.44
N GLY A 104 24.79 18.39 -1.32
CA GLY A 104 25.82 19.37 -0.98
C GLY A 104 25.54 20.02 0.38
N ASN A 105 25.40 21.35 0.41
CA ASN A 105 25.10 22.12 1.62
C ASN A 105 23.60 22.45 1.77
N GLN A 106 22.73 21.80 1.00
CA GLN A 106 21.28 21.98 1.08
C GLN A 106 20.65 20.76 1.75
N LEU A 107 19.79 21.03 2.74
CA LEU A 107 18.90 20.01 3.28
C LEU A 107 17.79 19.74 2.27
N VAL A 108 17.63 18.49 1.90
CA VAL A 108 16.44 18.00 1.22
C VAL A 108 15.52 17.43 2.29
N ASP A 109 14.38 18.11 2.49
CA ASP A 109 13.36 17.72 3.46
C ASP A 109 12.62 16.47 2.99
N GLY A 110 12.79 15.37 3.74
CA GLY A 110 12.13 14.11 3.48
C GLY A 110 10.60 14.20 3.58
N SER A 111 10.06 15.11 4.39
CA SER A 111 8.61 15.30 4.53
C SER A 111 7.95 16.00 3.32
N ALA A 112 8.76 16.44 2.36
CA ALA A 112 8.29 17.00 1.10
C ALA A 112 7.88 15.94 0.06
N ASP A 113 8.18 14.65 0.31
CA ASP A 113 7.99 13.55 -0.63
C ASP A 113 7.17 12.39 -0.07
N ILE A 114 6.67 11.54 -0.96
CA ILE A 114 6.08 10.24 -0.67
C ILE A 114 7.13 9.17 -0.97
N PHE A 115 7.21 8.14 -0.14
CA PHE A 115 8.15 7.04 -0.29
C PHE A 115 7.41 5.71 -0.50
N SER A 116 7.93 4.89 -1.41
CA SER A 116 7.53 3.49 -1.56
C SER A 116 8.56 2.59 -0.88
N ALA A 117 8.09 1.58 -0.16
CA ALA A 117 8.93 0.47 0.26
C ALA A 117 9.33 -0.32 -0.99
N VAL A 118 10.63 -0.53 -1.21
CA VAL A 118 11.16 -1.23 -2.38
C VAL A 118 12.26 -2.18 -1.94
N THR A 119 12.41 -3.28 -2.67
CA THR A 119 13.53 -4.20 -2.46
C THR A 119 14.73 -3.79 -3.31
N ASP A 120 15.91 -4.21 -2.91
CA ASP A 120 17.08 -4.26 -3.79
C ASP A 120 16.92 -5.37 -4.84
N ASP A 121 17.89 -5.47 -5.75
CA ASP A 121 17.87 -6.45 -6.84
C ASP A 121 17.93 -7.90 -6.33
N THR A 122 18.44 -8.11 -5.11
CA THR A 122 18.49 -9.43 -4.47
C THR A 122 17.19 -9.81 -3.77
N GLY A 123 16.28 -8.85 -3.55
CA GLY A 123 15.06 -9.05 -2.78
C GLY A 123 15.27 -9.11 -1.27
N MET A 124 16.51 -8.96 -0.80
CA MET A 124 16.91 -9.21 0.59
C MET A 124 16.78 -7.98 1.48
N PHE A 125 16.94 -6.78 0.91
CA PHE A 125 16.88 -5.53 1.67
C PHE A 125 15.70 -4.69 1.23
N LEU A 126 14.90 -4.26 2.21
CA LEU A 126 13.79 -3.34 2.00
C LEU A 126 14.19 -1.93 2.45
N PHE A 127 13.97 -0.94 1.59
CA PHE A 127 14.28 0.46 1.88
C PHE A 127 13.22 1.39 1.28
N TRP A 128 13.25 2.66 1.70
CA TRP A 128 12.36 3.68 1.18
C TRP A 128 12.96 4.34 -0.05
N ARG A 129 12.15 4.48 -1.10
CA ARG A 129 12.50 5.23 -2.31
C ARG A 129 11.44 6.30 -2.60
N SER A 130 11.85 7.54 -2.84
CA SER A 130 10.93 8.62 -3.20
C SER A 130 10.20 8.27 -4.51
N VAL A 131 8.89 8.55 -4.56
CA VAL A 131 8.02 8.28 -5.71
C VAL A 131 7.28 9.52 -6.22
N GLY A 132 7.38 10.65 -5.53
CA GLY A 132 6.74 11.90 -5.92
C GLY A 132 6.51 12.85 -4.76
N PRO A 133 6.01 14.07 -5.06
CA PRO A 133 5.79 15.10 -4.06
C PRO A 133 4.65 14.74 -3.09
N ILE A 134 4.78 15.19 -1.86
CA ILE A 134 3.79 15.02 -0.79
C ILE A 134 2.42 15.62 -1.10
N SER A 135 2.33 16.56 -2.06
CA SER A 135 1.05 17.11 -2.54
C SER A 135 0.17 16.09 -3.27
N TRP A 136 0.71 14.93 -3.62
CA TRP A 136 -0.06 13.81 -4.16
C TRP A 136 -0.69 12.93 -3.08
N TRP A 137 -0.29 13.09 -1.82
CA TRP A 137 -0.83 12.33 -0.70
C TRP A 137 -2.02 13.06 -0.10
N ASP A 138 -3.18 12.41 -0.07
CA ASP A 138 -4.33 12.92 0.66
C ASP A 138 -4.19 12.59 2.15
N PHE A 139 -4.03 13.60 2.99
CA PHE A 139 -4.01 13.45 4.45
C PHE A 139 -5.41 13.38 5.06
N GLU A 140 -6.45 13.61 4.25
CA GLU A 140 -7.82 13.80 4.70
C GLU A 140 -7.87 14.88 5.81
N SER A 141 -8.68 14.69 6.85
CA SER A 141 -8.62 15.50 8.07
C SER A 141 -7.54 15.01 9.07
N GLY A 142 -6.66 14.11 8.65
CA GLY A 142 -5.62 13.49 9.46
C GLY A 142 -4.39 14.37 9.66
N ALA A 143 -3.57 14.03 10.65
CA ALA A 143 -2.33 14.73 10.92
C ALA A 143 -1.29 14.43 9.82
N ARG A 144 -0.71 15.49 9.27
CA ARG A 144 0.48 15.40 8.43
C ARG A 144 1.70 15.11 9.30
N PRO A 145 2.65 14.26 8.86
CA PRO A 145 3.93 14.13 9.56
C PRO A 145 4.55 15.50 9.79
N PRO A 146 5.17 15.73 10.95
CA PRO A 146 5.79 17.00 11.24
C PRO A 146 6.87 17.30 10.19
N ALA A 147 6.99 18.58 9.84
CA ALA A 147 8.09 19.05 9.02
C ALA A 147 9.44 18.67 9.65
N THR A 148 10.50 18.63 8.85
CA THR A 148 11.83 18.37 9.38
C THR A 148 12.21 19.38 10.46
N TRP A 149 12.76 18.88 11.58
CA TRP A 149 13.38 19.70 12.62
C TRP A 149 14.84 20.05 12.29
N ARG A 150 15.40 19.43 11.24
CA ARG A 150 16.77 19.64 10.78
C ARG A 150 16.80 20.87 9.88
N SER A 151 17.96 21.50 9.79
CA SER A 151 18.18 22.64 8.90
C SER A 151 19.43 22.43 8.05
N SER A 152 19.57 23.21 6.97
CA SER A 152 20.74 23.14 6.08
C SER A 152 22.07 23.40 6.80
N SER A 153 22.08 23.97 8.01
CA SER A 153 23.32 24.12 8.80
C SER A 153 23.92 22.78 9.23
N LEU A 154 23.12 21.71 9.23
CA LEU A 154 23.54 20.33 9.52
C LEU A 154 24.12 19.63 8.27
N CYS A 155 24.06 20.27 7.10
CA CYS A 155 24.63 19.73 5.87
C CYS A 155 26.05 20.25 5.67
N ARG A 156 27.03 19.34 5.74
CA ARG A 156 28.42 19.60 5.39
C ARG A 156 28.90 18.62 4.35
N ASP A 157 29.28 19.13 3.18
CA ASP A 157 29.82 18.34 2.07
C ASP A 157 28.90 17.18 1.65
N GLY A 158 27.57 17.37 1.75
CA GLY A 158 26.58 16.35 1.43
C GLY A 158 26.32 15.33 2.54
N ALA A 159 26.95 15.45 3.70
CA ALA A 159 26.66 14.65 4.88
C ALA A 159 25.79 15.43 5.87
N LEU A 160 24.80 14.74 6.43
CA LEU A 160 23.99 15.25 7.54
C LEU A 160 24.72 14.92 8.86
N THR A 161 25.14 15.96 9.59
CA THR A 161 25.98 15.87 10.80
C THR A 161 25.34 16.55 12.00
#